data_AF-N1MTV0-F1
#
_entry.id   AF-N1MTV0-F1
#
_cell.length_a   1.000
_cell.length_b   1.000
_cell.length_c   1.000
_cell.angle_alpha   90.00
_cell.angle_beta   90.00
_cell.angle_gamma   90.00
#
_symmetry.space_group_name_H-M   'P 1'
#
loop_
_entity.id
_entity.type
_entity.pdbx_description
1 polymer ?
#
loop_
_entity_poly.entity_id
_entity_poly.type
_entity_poly.pdbx_seq_one_letter_code
_entity_poly.pdbx_strand_id
1 'polypeptide(L)'
;MDIDLNEPTRPHLAALLGCSSRWIGELRSKGDLPADGASWAENLEAYVNIKIGRHDPDSLDLESERARLAKEQADGKAMDNAERRKELASRTDMIAAGAGVIIMAVSRLQQIGAQVAQGDTKLRKRIETAINDVLTDLSMTRIEEAVGGGLDDEEAPEDEGD
;
A
#
# COMPACT_ATOMS: atom_id res chain seq x y z
N MET A 1 61.06 -5.36 -27.76
CA MET A 1 59.96 -6.08 -27.09
C MET A 1 58.70 -5.52 -27.73
N ASP A 2 58.15 -6.24 -28.70
CA ASP A 2 56.89 -5.82 -29.33
C ASP A 2 55.80 -5.88 -28.27
N ILE A 3 55.18 -4.73 -28.01
CA ILE A 3 54.05 -4.64 -27.11
C ILE A 3 52.84 -5.00 -27.95
N ASP A 4 52.32 -6.21 -27.77
CA ASP A 4 51.01 -6.54 -28.29
C ASP A 4 49.97 -5.68 -27.58
N LEU A 5 49.37 -4.77 -28.32
CA LEU A 5 48.37 -3.82 -27.83
C LEU A 5 46.97 -4.44 -27.78
N ASN A 6 46.77 -5.65 -28.29
CA ASN A 6 45.47 -6.30 -28.29
C ASN A 6 45.34 -7.27 -27.11
N GLU A 7 46.43 -7.97 -26.75
CA GLU A 7 46.44 -9.00 -25.70
C GLU A 7 47.41 -8.63 -24.55
N PRO A 8 46.94 -7.89 -23.53
CA PRO A 8 47.80 -7.48 -22.43
C PRO A 8 48.29 -8.64 -21.58
N THR A 9 49.61 -8.66 -21.38
CA THR A 9 50.25 -9.54 -20.40
C THR A 9 49.96 -9.09 -18.96
N ARG A 10 50.08 -10.00 -17.99
CA ARG A 10 49.86 -9.70 -16.56
C ARG A 10 50.71 -8.53 -16.04
N PRO A 11 52.00 -8.38 -16.42
CA PRO A 11 52.78 -7.19 -16.05
C PRO A 11 52.22 -5.88 -16.61
N HIS A 12 51.64 -5.88 -17.82
CA HIS A 12 51.04 -4.68 -18.41
C HIS A 12 49.77 -4.28 -17.66
N LEU A 13 48.91 -5.24 -17.31
CA LEU A 13 47.72 -4.99 -16.49
C LEU A 13 48.09 -4.49 -15.10
N ALA A 14 49.10 -5.10 -14.47
CA ALA A 14 49.59 -4.70 -13.16
C ALA A 14 50.07 -3.24 -13.14
N ALA A 15 50.82 -2.84 -14.17
CA ALA A 15 51.30 -1.47 -14.32
C ALA A 15 50.16 -0.47 -14.52
N LEU A 16 49.17 -0.79 -15.37
CA LEU A 16 48.02 0.09 -15.62
C LEU A 16 47.13 0.25 -14.38
N LEU A 17 46.85 -0.86 -13.70
CA LEU A 17 45.92 -0.91 -12.57
C LEU A 17 46.58 -0.53 -11.23
N GLY A 18 47.89 -0.23 -11.23
CA GLY A 18 48.63 0.19 -10.04
C GLY A 18 48.76 -0.90 -8.98
N CYS A 19 48.90 -2.16 -9.39
CA CYS A 19 48.90 -3.32 -8.49
C CYS A 19 50.00 -4.33 -8.85
N SER A 20 50.15 -5.40 -8.06
CA SER A 20 51.18 -6.41 -8.32
C SER A 20 50.73 -7.45 -9.36
N SER A 21 51.65 -7.90 -10.24
CA SER A 21 51.37 -8.96 -11.22
C SER A 21 50.94 -10.29 -10.58
N ARG A 22 51.38 -10.55 -9.34
CA ARG A 22 50.94 -11.69 -8.54
C ARG A 22 49.46 -11.59 -8.17
N TRP A 23 49.02 -10.39 -7.79
CA TRP A 23 47.63 -10.14 -7.44
C TRP A 23 46.69 -10.25 -8.65
N ILE A 24 47.12 -9.81 -9.84
CA ILE A 24 46.39 -10.08 -11.09
C ILE A 24 46.24 -11.59 -11.34
N GLY A 25 47.30 -12.37 -11.10
CA GLY A 25 47.23 -13.83 -11.19
C GLY A 25 46.25 -14.45 -10.18
N GLU A 26 46.18 -13.91 -8.97
CA GLU A 26 45.22 -14.35 -7.94
C GLU A 26 43.78 -14.05 -8.35
N LEU A 27 43.49 -12.85 -8.87
CA LEU A 27 42.16 -12.48 -9.37
C LEU A 27 41.72 -13.38 -10.52
N ARG A 28 42.63 -13.72 -11.45
CA ARG A 28 42.35 -14.70 -12.51
C ARG A 28 42.04 -16.09 -11.94
N SER A 29 42.79 -16.54 -10.94
CA SER A 29 42.57 -17.86 -10.32
C SER A 29 41.22 -17.98 -9.60
N LYS A 30 40.69 -16.87 -9.10
CA LYS A 30 39.36 -16.79 -8.46
C LYS A 30 38.22 -16.67 -9.48
N GLY A 31 38.55 -16.41 -10.75
CA GLY A 31 37.57 -16.16 -11.81
C GLY A 31 37.07 -14.72 -11.87
N ASP A 32 37.69 -13.81 -11.12
CA ASP A 32 37.28 -12.40 -11.07
C ASP A 32 37.81 -11.59 -12.28
N LEU A 33 38.90 -12.05 -12.90
CA LEU A 33 39.44 -11.48 -14.15
C LEU A 33 39.48 -12.53 -15.28
N PRO A 34 39.30 -12.11 -16.54
CA PRO A 34 39.43 -12.99 -17.71
C PRO A 34 40.79 -13.67 -17.82
N ALA A 35 40.84 -14.82 -18.52
CA ALA A 35 42.06 -15.61 -18.74
C ALA A 35 43.13 -14.86 -19.56
N ASP A 36 44.34 -15.44 -19.62
CA ASP A 36 45.40 -14.92 -20.49
C ASP A 36 44.92 -14.93 -21.97
N GLY A 37 45.20 -13.85 -22.72
CA GLY A 37 44.73 -13.67 -24.11
C GLY A 37 43.46 -12.82 -24.26
N ALA A 38 42.78 -12.46 -23.16
CA ALA A 38 41.67 -11.52 -23.20
C ALA A 38 42.13 -10.09 -23.51
N SER A 39 41.28 -9.32 -24.18
CA SER A 39 41.56 -7.96 -24.62
C SER A 39 41.67 -6.97 -23.46
N TRP A 40 42.25 -5.80 -23.71
CA TRP A 40 42.29 -4.71 -22.72
C TRP A 40 40.90 -4.31 -22.24
N ALA A 41 39.92 -4.23 -23.13
CA ALA A 41 38.56 -3.82 -22.79
C ALA A 41 37.92 -4.79 -21.79
N GLU A 42 38.01 -6.10 -22.05
CA GLU A 42 37.45 -7.13 -21.18
C GLU A 42 38.12 -7.15 -19.80
N ASN A 43 39.44 -6.99 -19.74
CA ASN A 43 40.15 -6.94 -18.46
C ASN A 43 39.80 -5.67 -17.66
N LEU A 44 39.64 -4.53 -18.32
CA LEU A 44 39.26 -3.27 -17.68
C LEU A 44 37.83 -3.29 -17.17
N GLU A 45 36.90 -3.80 -17.97
CA GLU A 45 35.49 -3.94 -17.57
C GLU A 45 35.35 -4.86 -16.35
N ALA A 46 36.01 -6.03 -16.36
CA ALA A 46 36.03 -6.92 -15.22
C ALA A 46 36.64 -6.25 -13.97
N TYR A 47 37.74 -5.51 -14.13
CA TYR A 47 38.36 -4.77 -13.02
C TYR A 47 37.45 -3.67 -12.44
N VAL A 48 36.75 -2.93 -13.30
CA VAL A 48 35.77 -1.91 -12.89
C VAL A 48 34.61 -2.55 -12.12
N ASN A 49 34.09 -3.68 -12.62
CA ASN A 49 33.04 -4.44 -11.95
C ASN A 49 33.45 -4.95 -10.56
N ILE A 50 34.71 -5.33 -10.37
CA ILE A 50 35.25 -5.69 -9.03
C ILE A 50 35.27 -4.46 -8.11
N LYS A 51 35.69 -3.29 -8.63
CA LYS A 51 35.96 -2.10 -7.80
C LYS A 51 34.72 -1.29 -7.45
N ILE A 52 33.77 -1.20 -8.37
CA ILE A 52 32.53 -0.42 -8.19
C ILE A 52 31.40 -1.34 -7.65
N GLY A 53 31.62 -2.66 -7.64
CA GLY A 53 30.57 -3.65 -7.47
C GLY A 53 29.88 -3.91 -8.81
N ARG A 54 29.25 -5.08 -8.96
CA ARG A 54 28.44 -5.38 -10.16
C ARG A 54 27.40 -4.27 -10.31
N HIS A 55 27.52 -3.46 -11.36
CA HIS A 55 26.42 -2.61 -11.79
C HIS A 55 25.41 -3.53 -12.46
N ASP A 56 24.62 -4.20 -11.62
CA ASP A 56 23.47 -4.95 -12.08
C ASP A 56 22.34 -3.94 -12.23
N PRO A 57 21.91 -3.59 -13.47
CA PRO A 57 20.82 -2.63 -13.67
C PRO A 57 19.52 -3.07 -12.97
N ASP A 58 19.36 -4.37 -12.68
CA ASP A 58 18.24 -4.92 -11.93
C ASP A 58 18.37 -4.74 -10.39
N SER A 59 19.55 -4.36 -9.88
CA SER A 59 19.77 -4.14 -8.44
C SER A 59 19.19 -2.82 -7.92
N LEU A 60 19.09 -1.80 -8.79
CA LEU A 60 18.43 -0.53 -8.47
C LEU A 60 16.92 -0.72 -8.31
N ASP A 61 16.34 -1.67 -9.06
CA ASP A 61 14.92 -2.01 -8.95
C ASP A 61 14.62 -2.64 -7.58
N LEU A 62 15.44 -3.61 -7.15
CA LEU A 62 15.29 -4.29 -5.85
C LEU A 62 15.42 -3.35 -4.64
N GLU A 63 16.31 -2.37 -4.68
CA GLU A 63 16.45 -1.41 -3.57
C GLU A 63 15.27 -0.42 -3.54
N SER A 64 14.79 -0.01 -4.71
CA SER A 64 13.60 0.85 -4.84
C SER A 64 12.32 0.12 -4.38
N GLU A 65 12.19 -1.16 -4.71
CA GLU A 65 11.06 -2.00 -4.34
C GLU A 65 11.06 -2.29 -2.84
N ARG A 66 12.24 -2.55 -2.25
CA ARG A 66 12.40 -2.67 -0.79
C ARG A 66 12.06 -1.37 -0.06
N ALA A 67 12.42 -0.21 -0.61
CA ALA A 67 12.07 1.07 -0.04
C ALA A 67 10.55 1.33 -0.09
N ARG A 68 9.88 0.96 -1.20
CA ARG A 68 8.42 1.03 -1.32
C ARG A 68 7.73 0.10 -0.32
N LEU A 69 8.17 -1.15 -0.22
CA LEU A 69 7.64 -2.13 0.73
C LEU A 69 7.86 -1.70 2.19
N ALA A 70 9.02 -1.12 2.51
CA ALA A 70 9.29 -0.60 3.85
C ALA A 70 8.37 0.57 4.21
N LYS A 71 8.04 1.43 3.24
CA LYS A 71 7.07 2.52 3.42
C LYS A 71 5.66 1.98 3.67
N GLU A 72 5.19 1.03 2.86
CA GLU A 72 3.87 0.40 3.04
C GLU A 72 3.77 -0.34 4.38
N GLN A 73 4.83 -1.02 4.81
CA GLN A 73 4.88 -1.66 6.13
C GLN A 73 4.92 -0.66 7.28
N ALA A 74 5.56 0.50 7.10
CA ALA A 74 5.58 1.57 8.09
C ALA A 74 4.20 2.20 8.24
N ASP A 75 3.49 2.42 7.13
CA ASP A 75 2.12 2.96 7.14
C ASP A 75 1.15 1.98 7.81
N GLY A 76 1.26 0.68 7.51
CA GLY A 76 0.47 -0.36 8.20
C GLY A 76 0.69 -0.37 9.72
N LYS A 77 1.95 -0.37 10.15
CA LYS A 77 2.29 -0.31 11.59
C LYS A 77 1.87 1.00 12.26
N ALA A 78 1.84 2.11 11.52
CA ALA A 78 1.34 3.38 12.01
C ALA A 78 -0.17 3.31 12.24
N MET A 79 -0.93 2.72 11.31
CA MET A 79 -2.37 2.48 11.47
C MET A 79 -2.67 1.52 12.63
N ASP A 80 -1.96 0.40 12.75
CA ASP A 80 -2.12 -0.55 13.87
C ASP A 80 -1.85 0.11 15.23
N ASN A 81 -0.85 1.00 15.30
CA ASN A 81 -0.56 1.75 16.52
C ASN A 81 -1.63 2.81 16.82
N ALA A 82 -2.19 3.46 15.80
CA ALA A 82 -3.28 4.42 15.96
C ALA A 82 -4.59 3.74 16.41
N GLU A 83 -4.87 2.55 15.89
CA GLU A 83 -5.97 1.70 16.35
C GLU A 83 -5.76 1.28 17.82
N ARG A 84 -4.56 0.81 18.17
CA ARG A 84 -4.21 0.44 19.55
C ARG A 84 -4.28 1.62 20.53
N ARG A 85 -4.00 2.84 20.06
CA ARG A 85 -4.15 4.08 20.84
C ARG A 85 -5.58 4.61 20.89
N LYS A 86 -6.53 3.95 20.21
CA LYS A 86 -7.93 4.39 20.07
C LYS A 86 -8.06 5.78 19.44
N GLU A 87 -7.07 6.17 18.65
CA GLU A 87 -7.07 7.44 17.91
C GLU A 87 -7.91 7.31 16.62
N LEU A 88 -8.17 6.07 16.17
CA LEU A 88 -9.10 5.74 15.10
C LEU A 88 -10.42 5.27 15.70
N ALA A 89 -11.52 5.95 15.37
CA ALA A 89 -12.85 5.48 15.71
C ALA A 89 -13.22 4.35 14.74
N SER A 90 -13.45 3.14 15.27
CA SER A 90 -13.95 2.02 14.47
C SER A 90 -15.27 2.41 13.83
N ARG A 91 -15.38 2.23 12.50
CA ARG A 91 -16.62 2.49 11.75
C ARG A 91 -17.80 1.73 12.37
N THR A 92 -17.57 0.49 12.78
CA THR A 92 -18.57 -0.35 13.44
C THR A 92 -19.03 0.24 14.77
N ASP A 93 -18.09 0.76 15.58
CA ASP A 93 -18.41 1.36 16.88
C ASP A 93 -19.17 2.68 16.71
N MET A 94 -18.80 3.49 15.72
CA MET A 94 -19.51 4.74 15.40
C MET A 94 -20.95 4.46 14.93
N ILE A 95 -21.14 3.45 14.08
CA ILE A 95 -22.47 3.03 13.62
C ILE A 95 -23.30 2.51 14.80
N ALA A 96 -22.71 1.66 15.65
CA ALA A 96 -23.39 1.13 16.83
C ALA A 96 -23.80 2.23 17.82
N ALA A 97 -22.91 3.18 18.09
CA ALA A 97 -23.20 4.33 18.95
C ALA A 97 -24.32 5.20 18.36
N GLY A 98 -24.26 5.50 17.06
CA GLY A 98 -25.30 6.27 16.36
C GLY A 98 -26.66 5.56 16.39
N ALA A 99 -26.69 4.26 16.09
CA ALA A 99 -27.90 3.45 16.15
C ALA A 99 -28.50 3.42 17.57
N GLY A 100 -27.67 3.30 18.60
CA GLY A 100 -28.11 3.33 20.00
C GLY A 100 -28.81 4.65 20.37
N VAL A 101 -28.27 5.79 19.94
CA VAL A 101 -28.89 7.11 20.16
C VAL A 101 -30.24 7.22 19.46
N ILE A 102 -30.35 6.71 18.23
CA ILE A 102 -31.62 6.72 17.49
C ILE A 102 -32.67 5.86 18.19
N ILE A 103 -32.32 4.66 18.64
CA ILE A 103 -33.23 3.76 19.38
C ILE A 103 -33.71 4.44 20.68
N MET A 104 -32.81 5.10 21.41
CA MET A 104 -33.19 5.85 22.60
C MET A 104 -34.15 7.01 22.28
N ALA A 105 -33.90 7.76 21.21
CA ALA A 105 -34.76 8.86 20.78
C ALA A 105 -36.17 8.36 20.41
N VAL A 106 -36.26 7.29 19.62
CA VAL A 106 -37.55 6.66 19.24
C VAL A 106 -38.30 6.18 20.49
N SER A 107 -37.61 5.51 21.41
CA SER A 107 -38.20 5.04 22.66
C SER A 107 -38.75 6.21 23.50
N ARG A 108 -38.07 7.35 23.49
CA ARG A 108 -38.51 8.55 24.23
C ARG A 108 -39.72 9.21 23.57
N LEU A 109 -39.75 9.28 22.24
CA LEU A 109 -40.91 9.78 21.50
C LEU A 109 -42.15 8.92 21.79
N GLN A 110 -42.02 7.59 21.78
CA GLN A 110 -43.13 6.68 22.08
C GLN A 110 -43.68 6.86 23.51
N GLN A 111 -42.87 7.34 24.46
CA GLN A 111 -43.31 7.62 25.83
C GLN A 111 -44.14 8.92 25.96
N ILE A 112 -44.10 9.82 24.98
CA ILE A 112 -44.79 11.12 25.04
C ILE A 112 -46.30 10.94 25.21
N GLY A 113 -46.91 10.00 24.49
CA GLY A 113 -48.35 9.73 24.59
C GLY A 113 -48.78 9.35 26.01
N ALA A 114 -47.95 8.57 26.72
CA ALA A 114 -48.23 8.20 28.11
C ALA A 114 -48.04 9.37 29.09
N GLN A 115 -47.08 10.26 28.84
CA GLN A 115 -46.79 11.41 29.70
C GLN A 115 -47.82 12.54 29.54
N VAL A 116 -48.26 12.81 28.32
CA VAL A 116 -49.13 13.95 27.99
C VAL A 116 -50.61 13.62 28.18
N ALA A 117 -51.03 12.39 27.86
CA ALA A 117 -52.45 12.08 27.85
C ALA A 117 -53.08 11.87 29.24
N GLN A 118 -52.27 11.66 30.29
CA GLN A 118 -52.69 11.59 31.71
C GLN A 118 -54.03 10.84 31.99
N GLY A 119 -54.34 9.79 31.23
CA GLY A 119 -55.57 8.99 31.36
C GLY A 119 -56.57 9.11 30.20
N ASP A 120 -56.43 10.10 29.31
CA ASP A 120 -57.21 10.19 28.07
C ASP A 120 -56.70 9.16 27.04
N THR A 121 -57.40 8.04 26.95
CA THR A 121 -57.06 6.95 26.04
C THR A 121 -57.21 7.32 24.56
N LYS A 122 -58.08 8.27 24.22
CA LYS A 122 -58.30 8.71 22.84
C LYS A 122 -57.20 9.66 22.39
N LEU A 123 -56.80 10.60 23.24
CA LEU A 123 -55.66 11.49 22.99
C LEU A 123 -54.36 10.69 22.90
N ARG A 124 -54.16 9.72 23.82
CA ARG A 124 -52.99 8.83 23.79
C ARG A 124 -52.86 8.09 22.46
N LYS A 125 -53.93 7.44 22.00
CA LYS A 125 -53.93 6.73 20.71
C LYS A 125 -53.62 7.66 19.54
N ARG A 126 -54.17 8.87 19.52
CA ARG A 126 -53.90 9.85 18.46
C ARG A 126 -52.42 10.25 18.40
N ILE A 127 -51.80 10.44 19.56
CA ILE A 127 -50.37 10.78 19.66
C ILE A 127 -49.51 9.59 19.22
N GLU A 128 -49.83 8.38 19.68
CA GLU A 128 -49.10 7.16 19.30
C GLU A 128 -49.19 6.90 17.79
N THR A 129 -50.36 7.06 17.17
CA THR A 129 -50.54 6.95 15.72
C THR A 129 -49.70 8.00 14.99
N ALA A 130 -49.80 9.29 15.35
CA ALA A 130 -49.04 10.34 14.67
C ALA A 130 -47.52 10.15 14.77
N ILE A 131 -47.02 9.67 15.91
CA ILE A 131 -45.59 9.37 16.08
C ILE A 131 -45.17 8.19 15.19
N ASN A 132 -45.97 7.12 15.15
CA ASN A 132 -45.66 5.95 14.32
C ASN A 132 -45.71 6.27 12.83
N ASP A 133 -46.67 7.08 12.38
CA ASP A 133 -46.78 7.49 10.98
C ASP A 133 -45.52 8.25 10.54
N VAL A 134 -45.11 9.27 11.31
CA VAL A 134 -43.89 10.05 11.02
C VAL A 134 -42.63 9.19 11.06
N LEU A 135 -42.50 8.27 12.02
CA LEU A 135 -41.35 7.37 12.10
C LEU A 135 -41.32 6.38 10.92
N THR A 136 -42.49 5.92 10.46
CA THR A 136 -42.61 5.01 9.32
C THR A 136 -42.24 5.73 8.03
N ASP A 137 -42.75 6.94 7.81
CA ASP A 137 -42.41 7.77 6.65
C ASP A 137 -40.90 8.03 6.60
N LEU A 138 -40.30 8.43 7.72
CA LEU A 138 -38.86 8.69 7.81
C LEU A 138 -38.01 7.43 7.56
N SER A 139 -38.53 6.25 7.91
CA SER A 139 -37.88 4.97 7.60
C SER A 139 -37.99 4.60 6.11
N MET A 140 -39.15 4.83 5.48
CA MET A 140 -39.38 4.54 4.06
C MET A 140 -38.56 5.48 3.17
N THR A 141 -38.57 6.79 3.44
CA THR A 141 -37.77 7.77 2.67
C THR A 141 -36.29 7.43 2.69
N ARG A 142 -35.75 6.97 3.82
CA ARG A 142 -34.33 6.56 3.89
C ARG A 142 -34.04 5.25 3.17
N ILE A 143 -34.98 4.30 3.13
CA ILE A 143 -34.81 3.07 2.35
C ILE A 143 -34.81 3.42 0.86
N GLU A 144 -35.69 4.31 0.41
CA GLU A 144 -35.74 4.77 -0.98
C GLU A 144 -34.47 5.53 -1.39
N GLU A 145 -33.95 6.42 -0.55
CA GLU A 145 -32.68 7.11 -0.79
C GLU A 145 -31.48 6.14 -0.82
N ALA A 146 -31.45 5.13 0.06
CA ALA A 146 -30.38 4.14 0.09
C ALA A 146 -30.42 3.16 -1.10
N VAL A 147 -31.62 2.83 -1.58
CA VAL A 147 -31.84 1.94 -2.74
C VAL A 147 -31.64 2.70 -4.06
N GLY A 148 -31.97 4.00 -4.11
CA GLY A 148 -31.74 4.86 -5.28
C GLY A 148 -30.31 5.40 -5.41
N GLY A 149 -29.42 5.13 -4.45
CA GLY A 149 -28.04 5.62 -4.42
C GLY A 149 -26.97 4.52 -4.52
N GLY A 150 -27.35 3.27 -4.81
CA GLY A 150 -26.42 2.17 -5.00
C GLY A 150 -26.63 1.53 -6.36
N LEU A 151 -25.55 1.49 -7.17
CA LEU A 151 -25.44 0.94 -8.53
C LEU A 151 -25.61 1.95 -9.69
N ASP A 152 -24.86 3.05 -9.66
CA ASP A 152 -24.24 3.59 -10.88
C ASP A 152 -22.71 3.42 -10.76
N ASP A 153 -22.26 2.22 -10.35
CA ASP A 153 -20.88 1.80 -10.54
C ASP A 153 -20.71 1.47 -12.02
N GLU A 154 -20.33 2.51 -12.77
CA GLU A 154 -19.53 2.49 -13.99
C GLU A 154 -19.79 1.32 -14.94
N GLU A 155 -20.57 1.58 -16.00
CA GLU A 155 -20.44 0.86 -17.27
C GLU A 155 -18.96 0.81 -17.64
N ALA A 156 -18.33 -0.35 -17.43
CA ALA A 156 -17.03 -0.67 -17.98
C ALA A 156 -17.14 -0.49 -19.50
N PRO A 157 -16.26 0.30 -20.15
CA PRO A 157 -16.29 0.41 -21.59
C PRO A 157 -16.02 -0.98 -22.18
N GLU A 158 -16.97 -1.46 -22.98
CA GLU A 158 -16.77 -2.65 -23.82
C GLU A 158 -15.58 -2.37 -24.75
N ASP A 159 -14.50 -3.13 -24.54
CA ASP A 159 -13.33 -3.14 -25.40
C ASP A 159 -13.75 -3.83 -26.72
N GLU A 160 -14.10 -3.03 -27.73
CA GLU A 160 -14.20 -3.48 -29.12
C GLU A 160 -12.78 -3.84 -29.61
N GLY A 161 -12.43 -5.12 -29.44
CA GLY A 161 -11.24 -5.73 -30.01
C GLY A 161 -11.50 -6.29 -31.43
N ASP A 162 -10.82 -5.67 -32.39
CA ASP A 162 -10.61 -6.00 -33.81
C ASP A 162 -10.14 -7.46 -34.07
#